data_AF-A0A1D8BLR8-F1
#
_entry.id   AF-A0A1D8BLR8-F1
#
_cell.length_a   1.000
_cell.length_b   1.000
_cell.length_c   1.000
_cell.angle_alpha   90.00
_cell.angle_beta   90.00
_cell.angle_gamma   90.00
#
_symmetry.space_group_name_H-M   'P 1'
#
loop_
_entity.id
_entity.type
_entity.pdbx_description
1 polymer ?
#
loop_
_entity_poly.entity_id
_entity_poly.type
_entity_poly.pdbx_seq_one_letter_code
_entity_poly.pdbx_strand_id
1 'polypeptide(L)' 'LAAILLKLGGYGIIRMTQILPPMKTDMFMPLIILSLWGATLANLTCLQQTDLKSLIAYSSISHMGLVIAAIMIQTQW' A
#
# COMPACT_ATOMS: atom_id res chain seq x y z
N LEU A 1 -6.10 -14.64 -6.70
CA LEU A 1 -6.62 -13.42 -7.35
C LEU A 1 -6.10 -12.14 -6.68
N ALA A 2 -6.33 -11.95 -5.37
CA ALA A 2 -5.87 -10.78 -4.61
C ALA A 2 -4.37 -10.45 -4.83
N ALA A 3 -3.50 -11.46 -4.82
CA ALA A 3 -2.06 -11.27 -5.02
C ALA A 3 -1.66 -10.71 -6.39
N ILE A 4 -2.42 -10.98 -7.46
CA ILE A 4 -2.08 -10.54 -8.83
C ILE A 4 -2.62 -9.12 -9.07
N LEU A 5 -3.86 -8.86 -8.66
CA LEU A 5 -4.49 -7.54 -8.83
C LEU A 5 -3.84 -6.47 -7.96
N LEU A 6 -3.44 -6.80 -6.72
CA LEU A 6 -2.71 -5.86 -5.85
C LEU A 6 -1.33 -5.51 -6.41
N LYS A 7 -0.60 -6.48 -6.96
CA LYS A 7 0.73 -6.25 -7.54
C LYS A 7 0.66 -5.46 -8.86
N LEU A 8 -0.36 -5.70 -9.68
CA LEU A 8 -0.62 -4.89 -10.88
C LEU A 8 -0.97 -3.44 -10.53
N GLY A 9 -1.73 -3.22 -9.46
CA GLY A 9 -2.01 -1.88 -8.95
C GLY A 9 -0.75 -1.12 -8.56
N GLY A 10 0.15 -1.74 -7.79
CA GLY A 10 1.46 -1.16 -7.44
C GLY A 10 2.32 -0.86 -8.67
N TYR A 11 2.37 -1.77 -9.64
CA TYR A 11 3.10 -1.56 -10.89
C TYR A 11 2.56 -0.38 -11.72
N GLY A 12 1.23 -0.23 -11.79
CA GLY A 12 0.59 0.89 -12.46
C GLY A 12 0.97 2.24 -11.84
N ILE A 13 1.03 2.31 -10.51
CA ILE A 13 1.46 3.50 -9.78
C ILE A 13 2.93 3.85 -10.10
N ILE A 14 3.82 2.85 -10.17
CA ILE A 14 5.23 3.07 -10.54
C ILE A 14 5.35 3.62 -11.96
N ARG A 15 4.57 3.12 -12.92
CA ARG A 15 4.60 3.62 -14.30
C ARG A 15 4.04 5.04 -14.42
N MET A 16 2.95 5.34 -13.72
CA MET A 16 2.35 6.68 -13.74
C MET A 16 3.25 7.72 -13.09
N THR A 17 3.93 7.36 -11.99
CA THR A 17 4.86 8.26 -11.29
C THR A 17 6.10 8.63 -12.11
N GLN A 18 6.52 7.79 -13.06
CA GLN A 18 7.60 8.11 -14.01
C GLN A 18 7.17 9.05 -15.15
N ILE A 19 5.88 9.03 -15.52
CA ILE A 19 5.34 9.84 -16.63
C ILE A 19 4.89 11.22 -16.13
N LEU A 20 4.41 11.29 -14.89
CA LEU A 20 4.00 12.55 -14.27
C LEU A 20 5.24 13.36 -13.85
N PRO A 21 5.26 14.70 -14.08
CA PRO A 21 6.28 15.56 -13.49
C PRO A 21 6.24 15.46 -11.95
N PRO A 22 7.35 15.76 -11.25
CA PRO A 22 7.40 15.68 -9.79
C PRO A 22 6.31 16.60 -9.19
N MET A 23 5.20 15.98 -8.79
CA MET A 23 4.10 16.69 -8.14
C MET A 23 4.52 17.01 -6.70
N LYS A 24 4.11 18.19 -6.21
CA LYS A 24 4.41 18.64 -4.86
C LYS A 24 4.02 17.57 -3.85
N THR A 25 4.92 17.32 -2.90
CA THR A 25 4.76 16.34 -1.81
C THR A 25 3.47 16.52 -1.01
N ASP A 26 2.94 17.75 -0.96
CA ASP A 26 1.71 18.08 -0.24
C ASP A 26 0.48 17.32 -0.75
N MET A 27 0.41 16.98 -2.03
CA MET A 27 -0.74 16.22 -2.57
C MET A 27 -0.67 14.73 -2.21
N PHE A 28 0.51 14.19 -1.97
CA PHE A 28 0.70 12.79 -1.59
C PHE A 28 0.59 12.56 -0.09
N MET A 29 0.77 13.60 0.73
CA MET A 29 0.63 13.55 2.19
C MET A 29 -0.66 12.85 2.67
N PRO A 30 -1.88 13.19 2.19
CA PRO A 30 -3.11 12.50 2.60
C PRO A 30 -3.16 11.03 2.16
N LEU A 31 -2.60 10.70 0.99
CA LEU A 31 -2.53 9.30 0.50
C LEU A 31 -1.58 8.46 1.34
N ILE A 32 -0.44 9.02 1.73
CA ILE A 32 0.53 8.36 2.62
C ILE A 32 -0.11 8.08 3.99
N ILE A 33 -0.79 9.07 4.57
CA ILE A 33 -1.49 8.92 5.86
C ILE A 33 -2.56 7.82 5.77
N LEU A 34 -3.37 7.83 4.70
CA LEU A 34 -4.39 6.79 4.48
C LEU A 34 -3.77 5.39 4.35
N SER A 35 -2.66 5.26 3.62
CA SER A 35 -1.97 3.98 3.41
C SER A 35 -1.37 3.42 4.72
N LEU A 36 -0.74 4.27 5.52
CA LEU A 36 -0.18 3.90 6.82
C LEU A 36 -1.27 3.54 7.82
N TRP A 37 -2.33 4.35 7.91
CA TRP A 37 -3.46 4.09 8.80
C TRP A 37 -4.24 2.83 8.40
N GLY A 38 -4.43 2.60 7.10
CA GLY A 38 -5.03 1.37 6.60
C GLY A 38 -4.18 0.13 6.92
N ALA A 39 -2.85 0.24 6.80
CA ALA A 39 -1.94 -0.86 7.11
C ALA A 39 -1.93 -1.21 8.62
N THR A 40 -1.99 -0.20 9.51
CA THR A 40 -2.05 -0.44 10.96
C THR A 40 -3.39 -1.08 11.36
N LEU A 41 -4.52 -0.61 10.83
CA LEU A 41 -5.83 -1.21 11.09
C LEU A 41 -5.91 -2.66 10.58
N ALA A 42 -5.39 -2.94 9.37
CA ALA A 42 -5.37 -4.29 8.83
C ALA A 42 -4.54 -5.25 9.72
N ASN A 43 -3.40 -4.79 10.24
CA ASN A 43 -2.59 -5.57 11.18
C ASN A 43 -3.31 -5.80 12.51
N LEU A 44 -4.03 -4.82 13.04
CA LEU A 44 -4.82 -4.97 14.27
C LEU A 44 -5.95 -5.99 14.08
N THR A 45 -6.67 -5.93 12.95
CA THR A 45 -7.71 -6.93 12.63
C THR A 45 -7.16 -8.33 12.42
N CYS A 46 -5.94 -8.43 11.88
CA CYS A 46 -5.23 -9.69 11.67
C CYS A 46 -4.97 -10.45 12.97
N LEU A 47 -4.74 -9.75 14.09
CA LEU A 47 -4.52 -10.36 15.41
C LEU A 47 -5.82 -10.95 16.01
N GLN A 48 -6.98 -10.42 15.63
CA GLN A 48 -8.27 -10.83 16.17
C GLN A 48 -8.95 -11.93 15.34
N GLN A 49 -8.38 -12.29 14.19
CA GLN A 49 -8.96 -13.29 13.29
C GLN A 49 -8.57 -14.71 13.66
N THR A 50 -9.58 -15.57 13.81
CA THR A 50 -9.43 -16.99 14.13
C THR A 50 -9.18 -17.86 12.89
N ASP A 51 -9.56 -17.38 11.71
CA ASP A 51 -9.42 -18.13 10.46
C ASP A 51 -8.07 -17.89 9.77
N LEU A 52 -7.27 -18.95 9.60
CA LEU A 52 -5.97 -18.89 8.94
C LEU A 52 -6.02 -18.29 7.52
N LYS A 53 -7.08 -18.57 6.75
CA LYS A 53 -7.22 -18.07 5.38
C LYS A 53 -7.46 -16.56 5.33
N SER A 54 -8.22 -16.01 6.28
CA SER A 54 -8.45 -14.57 6.36
C SER A 54 -7.22 -13.85 6.93
N LEU A 55 -6.54 -14.46 7.90
CA LEU A 55 -5.27 -13.95 8.46
C LEU A 55 -4.21 -13.74 7.36
N ILE A 56 -4.05 -14.69 6.44
CA ILE A 56 -3.12 -14.56 5.30
C ILE A 56 -3.57 -13.44 4.34
N ALA A 57 -4.89 -13.26 4.16
CA ALA A 57 -5.41 -12.20 3.31
C ALA A 57 -5.14 -10.80 3.91
N TYR A 58 -5.44 -10.59 5.19
CA TYR A 58 -5.24 -9.30 5.87
C TYR A 58 -3.77 -8.90 6.03
N SER A 59 -2.90 -9.86 6.39
CA SER A 59 -1.45 -9.62 6.41
C SER A 59 -0.89 -9.28 5.02
N SER A 60 -1.41 -9.85 3.94
CA SER A 60 -1.00 -9.47 2.58
C SER A 60 -1.40 -8.03 2.20
N ILE A 61 -2.52 -7.54 2.75
CA ILE A 61 -3.00 -6.16 2.53
C ILE A 61 -2.11 -5.16 3.27
N SER A 62 -1.73 -5.45 4.52
CA SER A 62 -0.86 -4.55 5.28
C SER A 62 0.53 -4.43 4.68
N HIS A 63 1.11 -5.54 4.21
CA HIS A 63 2.38 -5.51 3.47
C HIS A 63 2.30 -4.68 2.19
N MET A 64 1.23 -4.81 1.41
CA MET A 64 1.06 -4.01 0.19
C MET A 64 0.79 -2.52 0.48
N GLY A 65 0.10 -2.20 1.59
CA GLY A 65 -0.08 -0.82 2.06
C GLY A 65 1.25 -0.10 2.30
N LEU A 66 2.24 -0.80 2.89
CA LEU A 66 3.60 -0.27 3.07
C LEU A 66 4.34 -0.06 1.74
N VAL A 67 4.19 -0.98 0.78
CA VAL A 67 4.79 -0.83 -0.56
C VAL A 67 4.24 0.41 -1.27
N ILE A 68 2.94 0.68 -1.16
CA ILE A 68 2.31 1.87 -1.75
C ILE A 68 2.84 3.15 -1.10
N ALA A 69 2.97 3.18 0.24
CA ALA A 69 3.55 4.32 0.96
C ALA A 69 4.98 4.60 0.50
N ALA A 70 5.80 3.56 0.34
CA ALA A 70 7.19 3.69 -0.12
C ALA A 70 7.28 4.25 -1.55
N ILE A 71 6.42 3.79 -2.47
CA ILE A 71 6.39 4.30 -3.85
C ILE A 71 5.98 5.78 -3.89
N MET A 72 5.04 6.21 -3.03
CA MET A 72 4.58 7.61 -2.96
C MET A 72 5.67 8.57 -2.45
N ILE A 73 6.60 8.09 -1.64
CA ILE A 73 7.71 8.90 -1.10
C ILE A 73 8.75 9.22 -2.18
N GLN A 74 8.83 8.43 -3.26
CA GLN A 74 9.69 8.65 -4.45
C GLN A 74 11.16 9.00 -4.13
N THR A 75 11.70 8.56 -2.99
CA THR A 75 13.09 8.81 -2.62
C THR A 75 14.02 8.11 -3.60
N GLN A 76 14.92 8.87 -4.22
CA GLN A 76 16.07 8.31 -4.94
C GLN A 76 17.01 7.71 -3.88
N TRP A 77 17.27 6.41 -3.99
CA TRP A 77 18.34 5.76 -3.21
C TRP A 77 19.65 5.88 -3.97
#